data_AF-A0AAN9BAJ0-F1
#
_entry.id   AF-A0AAN9BAJ0-F1
#
_cell.length_a   1.000
_cell.length_b   1.000
_cell.length_c   1.000
_cell.angle_alpha   90.00
_cell.angle_beta   90.00
_cell.angle_gamma   90.00
#
_symmetry.space_group_name_H-M   'P 1'
#
loop_
_entity.id
_entity.type
_entity.pdbx_description
1 polymer ?
#
loop_
_entity_poly.entity_id
_entity_poly.type
_entity_poly.pdbx_seq_one_letter_code
_entity_poly.pdbx_strand_id
1 'polypeptide(L)'
;MDEDYRHAVRKAILDYVLIDEAEQERLGLAMPEKPSNSAGRLSFPWHDSVLAAREFMKTELYITHPVLNKILYNFEFKYGKLRLIDIPGLKQIMPVTMETFLKHVQESSRAGARVLAKEWIQECCDIVDSRREEIESFTPRRQPGFQDERIEKMDRFFGSIASLMSNLLRRCVRASIKDLVHLVEEYYQGNAYEGQYNIMAGMGLPNVQHLVHFFLQEDVENSTLGFRPSFPDVFDFFCLIIDTMVISVRKLNRLEDLLFETVEDMETQYLSSVSVGEELVEWSKERIHIIITGNSHGPLRYRSVYEPYRYLFTKDTAQVVQKFVSKDRSLRQYTVQIEKLKTMVSEIGSLPVFIPMHLFLLDCSHLNQWLVDKARELINVMVKKIMETSDKFNRGICKQYDTIVKKSSYQAENTKELVDLIEYVETVKVEELYELKNKLEIAAGNLLFLMDYSYLPKDNIIINNNTFTWPDRIIPIVRNAYVPFAVKDYSIFIEMLQILCKDMHVNGVQ
;
A
#
# COMPACT_ATOMS: atom_id res chain seq x y z
N MET A 1 23.59 39.89 84.41
CA MET A 1 22.23 39.96 83.83
C MET A 1 22.13 41.03 82.74
N ASP A 2 22.40 42.32 83.00
CA ASP A 2 22.27 43.36 81.95
C ASP A 2 23.37 43.30 80.88
N GLU A 3 24.61 42.90 81.24
CA GLU A 3 25.68 42.69 80.25
C GLU A 3 25.46 41.44 79.39
N ASP A 4 25.03 40.33 79.98
CA ASP A 4 24.74 39.09 79.25
C ASP A 4 23.60 39.28 78.24
N TYR A 5 22.58 40.04 78.62
CA TYR A 5 21.47 40.39 77.74
C TYR A 5 21.94 41.25 76.56
N ARG A 6 22.73 42.30 76.82
CA ARG A 6 23.29 43.15 75.76
C ARG A 6 24.22 42.38 74.83
N HIS A 7 25.01 41.45 75.35
CA HIS A 7 25.86 40.59 74.54
C HIS A 7 25.02 39.64 73.66
N ALA A 8 24.00 39.01 74.23
CA ALA A 8 23.11 38.12 73.49
C ALA A 8 22.35 38.85 72.37
N VAL A 9 21.85 40.06 72.63
CA VAL A 9 21.17 40.88 71.61
C VAL A 9 22.14 41.31 70.50
N ARG A 10 23.35 41.76 70.84
CA ARG A 10 24.37 42.10 69.83
C ARG A 10 24.75 40.89 68.97
N LYS A 11 24.89 39.73 69.59
CA LYS A 11 25.17 38.47 68.89
C LYS A 11 24.02 38.08 67.97
N ALA A 12 22.77 38.14 68.44
CA ALA A 12 21.59 37.81 67.63
C ALA A 12 21.44 38.72 66.41
N ILE A 13 21.72 40.03 66.57
CA ILE A 13 21.72 40.99 65.46
C ILE A 13 22.83 40.66 64.46
N LEU A 14 24.04 40.34 64.95
CA LEU A 14 25.15 39.94 64.08
C LEU A 14 24.85 38.64 63.33
N ASP A 15 24.33 37.62 64.02
CA ASP A 15 23.98 36.33 63.41
C ASP A 15 22.88 36.51 62.35
N TYR A 16 21.89 37.38 62.59
CA TYR A 16 20.86 37.72 61.59
C TYR A 16 21.47 38.34 60.33
N VAL A 17 22.34 39.35 60.49
CA VAL A 17 23.01 40.01 59.36
C VAL A 17 23.95 39.05 58.61
N LEU A 18 24.60 38.10 59.31
CA LEU A 18 25.47 37.11 58.69
C LEU A 18 24.74 35.98 57.95
N ILE A 19 23.43 35.82 58.14
CA ILE A 19 22.60 34.81 57.46
C ILE A 19 21.89 35.40 56.23
N ASP A 20 21.48 36.67 56.26
CA ASP A 20 20.71 37.31 55.20
C ASP A 20 21.58 38.10 54.22
N GLU A 21 21.72 37.60 52.98
CA GLU A 21 22.55 38.19 51.93
C GLU A 21 22.11 39.62 51.55
N ALA A 22 20.83 39.95 51.67
CA ALA A 22 20.31 41.29 51.34
C ALA A 22 20.76 42.34 52.37
N GLU A 23 20.85 41.97 53.65
CA GLU A 23 21.33 42.84 54.72
C GLU A 23 22.86 43.01 54.67
N GLN A 24 23.59 41.99 54.20
CA GLN A 24 25.03 42.09 53.95
C GLN A 24 25.34 43.12 52.88
N GLU A 25 24.58 43.10 51.77
CA GLU A 25 24.73 44.07 50.68
C GLU A 25 24.35 45.49 51.13
N ARG A 26 23.23 45.64 51.85
CA ARG A 26 22.77 46.94 52.39
C ARG A 26 23.79 47.60 53.33
N LEU A 27 24.49 46.80 54.14
CA LEU A 27 25.50 47.27 55.09
C LEU A 27 26.92 47.31 54.49
N GLY A 28 27.09 46.92 53.23
CA GLY A 28 28.39 46.88 52.54
C GLY A 28 29.38 45.88 53.14
N LEU A 29 28.87 44.81 53.76
CA LEU A 29 29.69 43.78 54.39
C LEU A 29 30.18 42.78 53.34
N ALA A 30 31.45 42.88 52.97
CA ALA A 30 32.11 41.86 52.18
C ALA A 30 32.50 40.69 53.09
N MET A 31 31.76 39.58 53.01
CA MET A 31 32.14 38.37 53.72
C MET A 31 33.44 37.82 53.13
N PRO A 32 34.47 37.54 53.95
CA PRO A 32 35.67 36.91 53.43
C PRO A 32 35.30 35.56 52.85
N GLU A 33 35.86 35.22 51.69
CA GLU A 33 35.75 33.86 51.16
C GLU A 33 36.16 32.89 52.25
N LYS A 34 35.29 31.92 52.55
CA LYS A 34 35.58 30.89 53.54
C LYS A 34 36.94 30.31 53.16
N PRO A 35 37.99 30.45 53.99
CA PRO A 35 39.28 29.87 53.66
C PRO A 35 39.02 28.39 53.47
N SER A 36 39.42 27.87 52.31
CA SER A 36 39.42 26.44 52.08
C SER A 36 40.38 25.86 53.12
N ASN A 37 39.82 25.40 54.23
CA ASN A 37 40.54 24.60 55.19
C ASN A 37 40.74 23.23 54.54
N SER A 38 41.52 23.17 53.45
CA SER A 38 42.24 21.97 53.09
C SER A 38 43.23 21.75 54.23
N ALA A 39 42.76 21.08 55.29
CA ALA A 39 43.61 20.57 56.35
C ALA A 39 44.85 19.98 55.67
N GLY A 40 46.04 20.46 56.05
CA GLY A 40 47.31 20.06 55.46
C GLY A 40 47.47 18.54 55.47
N ARG A 41 47.02 17.89 54.40
CA ARG A 41 47.25 16.48 54.10
C ARG A 41 48.34 16.47 53.05
N LEU A 42 49.51 15.94 53.41
CA LEU A 42 50.65 15.79 52.50
C LEU A 42 50.30 14.94 51.26
N SER A 43 49.30 14.07 51.33
CA SER A 43 48.60 13.53 50.17
C SER A 43 47.16 13.15 50.52
N PHE A 44 46.28 13.12 49.52
CA PHE A 44 44.95 12.52 49.66
C PHE A 44 45.08 10.99 49.59
N PRO A 45 44.30 10.19 50.35
CA PRO A 45 44.37 8.72 50.29
C PRO A 45 44.10 8.13 48.90
N TRP A 46 43.43 8.89 48.04
CA TRP A 46 43.14 8.54 46.65
C TRP A 46 44.17 9.12 45.66
N HIS A 47 45.15 9.90 46.10
CA HIS A 47 46.13 10.54 45.21
C HIS A 47 46.95 9.50 44.47
N ASP A 48 47.50 8.53 45.21
CA ASP A 48 48.31 7.45 44.62
C ASP A 48 47.47 6.53 43.73
N SER A 49 46.19 6.29 44.09
CA SER A 49 45.30 5.50 43.24
C SER A 49 44.90 6.23 41.95
N VAL A 50 44.70 7.55 42.00
CA VAL A 50 44.46 8.38 40.81
C VAL A 50 45.71 8.48 39.94
N LEU A 51 46.89 8.64 40.52
CA LEU A 51 48.15 8.63 39.77
C LEU A 51 48.39 7.27 39.12
N ALA A 52 48.18 6.18 39.84
CA ALA A 52 48.30 4.82 39.31
C ALA A 52 47.29 4.57 38.17
N ALA A 53 46.03 4.97 38.34
CA ALA A 53 45.01 4.85 37.30
C ALA A 53 45.34 5.71 36.06
N ARG A 54 45.86 6.93 36.27
CA ARG A 54 46.29 7.82 35.18
C ARG A 54 47.47 7.23 34.41
N GLU A 55 48.46 6.70 35.11
CA GLU A 55 49.62 6.08 34.45
C GLU A 55 49.19 4.82 33.70
N PHE A 56 48.33 3.98 34.30
CA PHE A 56 47.72 2.83 33.64
C PHE A 56 46.97 3.22 32.36
N MET A 57 46.11 4.24 32.40
CA MET A 57 45.39 4.72 31.21
C MET A 57 46.35 5.23 30.12
N LYS A 58 47.46 5.85 30.53
CA LYS A 58 48.46 6.38 29.60
C LYS A 58 49.27 5.27 28.93
N THR A 59 49.64 4.23 29.67
CA THR A 59 50.47 3.12 29.16
C THR A 59 49.65 2.05 28.44
N GLU A 60 48.41 1.80 28.85
CA GLU A 60 47.63 0.64 28.38
C GLU A 60 46.51 0.98 27.38
N LEU A 61 45.92 2.18 27.42
CA LEU A 61 44.81 2.54 26.51
C LEU A 61 45.27 3.23 25.22
N TYR A 62 46.53 3.65 25.14
CA TYR A 62 47.14 4.29 23.97
C TYR A 62 46.35 5.48 23.37
N ILE A 63 45.44 6.11 24.12
CA ILE A 63 44.50 7.14 23.64
C ILE A 63 45.25 8.37 23.08
N THR A 64 46.42 8.68 23.64
CA THR A 64 47.25 9.82 23.21
C THR A 64 48.26 9.46 22.13
N HIS A 65 48.27 8.20 21.66
CA HIS A 65 49.25 7.74 20.70
C HIS A 65 49.06 8.43 19.33
N PRO A 66 50.14 8.92 18.69
CA PRO A 66 50.05 9.65 17.42
C PRO A 66 49.34 8.88 16.29
N VAL A 67 49.50 7.55 16.25
CA VAL A 67 48.81 6.66 15.28
C VAL A 67 47.30 6.73 15.44
N LEU A 68 46.77 6.56 16.66
CA LEU A 68 45.33 6.60 16.93
C LEU A 68 44.75 7.99 16.59
N ASN A 69 45.46 9.06 16.96
CA ASN A 69 45.06 10.43 16.61
C ASN A 69 45.01 10.65 15.09
N LYS A 70 45.98 10.09 14.34
CA LYS A 70 46.03 10.22 12.88
C LYS A 70 44.92 9.41 12.21
N ILE A 71 44.63 8.20 12.69
CA ILE A 71 43.51 7.37 12.21
C ILE A 71 42.17 8.11 12.44
N LEU A 72 41.97 8.64 13.65
CA LEU A 72 40.77 9.42 13.97
C LEU A 72 40.64 10.64 13.04
N TYR A 73 41.69 11.44 12.91
CA TYR A 73 41.69 12.61 12.03
C TYR A 73 41.41 12.25 10.56
N ASN A 74 42.01 11.17 10.06
CA ASN A 74 41.76 10.69 8.70
C ASN A 74 40.28 10.33 8.50
N PHE A 75 39.69 9.63 9.47
CA PHE A 75 38.28 9.26 9.42
C PHE A 75 37.37 10.49 9.43
N GLU A 76 37.57 11.41 10.36
CA GLU A 76 36.75 12.62 10.46
C GLU A 76 36.77 13.46 9.18
N PHE A 77 37.96 13.63 8.61
CA PHE A 77 38.14 14.50 7.44
C PHE A 77 37.61 13.89 6.15
N LYS A 78 37.92 12.61 5.87
CA LYS A 78 37.55 11.96 4.60
C LYS A 78 36.23 11.19 4.67
N TYR A 79 35.98 10.47 5.75
CA TYR A 79 34.90 9.49 5.86
C TYR A 79 33.78 9.92 6.82
N GLY A 80 33.90 11.04 7.53
CA GLY A 80 32.92 11.49 8.53
C GLY A 80 31.51 11.75 7.95
N LYS A 81 31.42 12.08 6.66
CA LYS A 81 30.16 12.25 5.91
C LYS A 81 29.71 11.01 5.15
N LEU A 82 30.48 9.93 5.16
CA LEU A 82 30.10 8.67 4.50
C LEU A 82 28.82 8.13 5.15
N ARG A 83 27.90 7.64 4.31
CA ARG A 83 26.65 7.00 4.70
C ARG A 83 26.49 5.69 3.93
N LEU A 84 25.81 4.74 4.54
CA LEU A 84 25.46 3.45 3.94
C LEU A 84 24.16 3.52 3.11
N ILE A 85 23.52 4.69 3.10
CA ILE A 85 22.31 4.98 2.33
C ILE A 85 22.45 6.35 1.67
N ASP A 86 22.17 6.42 0.37
CA ASP A 86 22.16 7.67 -0.39
C ASP A 86 20.73 8.24 -0.47
N ILE A 87 20.34 9.02 0.54
CA ILE A 87 19.03 9.68 0.61
C ILE A 87 18.84 10.72 -0.52
N PRO A 88 19.83 11.60 -0.83
CA PRO A 88 19.68 12.54 -1.94
C PRO A 88 19.45 11.86 -3.30
N GLY A 89 20.21 10.81 -3.62
CA GLY A 89 19.99 10.04 -4.85
C GLY A 89 18.63 9.35 -4.88
N LEU A 90 18.18 8.81 -3.74
CA LEU A 90 16.85 8.24 -3.61
C LEU A 90 15.77 9.29 -3.90
N LYS A 91 15.84 10.49 -3.31
CA LYS A 91 14.86 11.57 -3.52
C LYS A 91 14.75 12.02 -4.99
N GLN A 92 15.78 11.81 -5.81
CA GLN A 92 15.77 12.15 -7.25
C GLN A 92 15.05 11.12 -8.12
N ILE A 93 15.09 9.84 -7.75
CA ILE A 93 14.45 8.75 -8.50
C ILE A 93 13.00 8.51 -8.08
N MET A 94 12.56 9.13 -6.98
CA MET A 94 11.18 9.04 -6.49
C MET A 94 10.17 9.59 -7.52
N PRO A 95 8.97 8.98 -7.63
CA PRO A 95 8.47 7.84 -6.85
C PRO A 95 9.04 6.49 -7.33
N VAL A 96 9.41 5.60 -6.38
CA VAL A 96 9.91 4.25 -6.69
C VAL A 96 9.12 3.14 -6.00
N THR A 97 9.19 1.92 -6.53
CA THR A 97 8.66 0.73 -5.86
C THR A 97 9.54 0.34 -4.66
N MET A 98 9.00 -0.39 -3.69
CA MET A 98 9.77 -0.93 -2.57
C MET A 98 10.98 -1.76 -3.03
N GLU A 99 10.82 -2.54 -4.09
CA GLU A 99 11.92 -3.33 -4.69
C GLU A 99 13.05 -2.44 -5.18
N THR A 100 12.71 -1.34 -5.87
CA THR A 100 13.68 -0.39 -6.38
C THR A 100 14.37 0.38 -5.25
N PHE A 101 13.63 0.76 -4.21
CA PHE A 101 14.19 1.36 -2.99
C PHE A 101 15.18 0.39 -2.33
N LEU A 102 14.78 -0.86 -2.08
CA LEU A 102 15.65 -1.87 -1.47
C LEU A 102 16.93 -2.05 -2.28
N LYS A 103 16.82 -2.15 -3.61
CA LYS A 103 17.97 -2.26 -4.52
C LYS A 103 18.92 -1.07 -4.38
N HIS A 104 18.38 0.16 -4.34
CA HIS A 104 19.17 1.38 -4.13
C HIS A 104 19.94 1.36 -2.81
N VAL A 105 19.29 0.93 -1.71
CA VAL A 105 19.96 0.77 -0.40
C VAL A 105 21.04 -0.30 -0.47
N GLN A 106 20.77 -1.46 -1.08
CA GLN A 106 21.75 -2.54 -1.23
C GLN A 106 22.98 -2.06 -2.02
N GLU A 107 22.78 -1.30 -3.09
CA GLU A 107 23.87 -0.74 -3.90
C GLU A 107 24.67 0.30 -3.12
N SER A 108 23.98 1.25 -2.45
CA SER A 108 24.61 2.28 -1.61
C SER A 108 25.41 1.67 -0.44
N SER A 109 24.84 0.70 0.26
CA SER A 109 25.47 0.01 1.39
C SER A 109 26.68 -0.80 0.94
N ARG A 110 26.58 -1.51 -0.20
CA ARG A 110 27.72 -2.24 -0.79
C ARG A 110 28.83 -1.29 -1.23
N ALA A 111 28.49 -0.14 -1.83
CA ALA A 111 29.48 0.86 -2.22
C ALA A 111 30.19 1.45 -0.99
N GLY A 112 29.43 1.86 0.03
CA GLY A 112 30.00 2.36 1.29
C GLY A 112 30.88 1.32 2.00
N ALA A 113 30.43 0.08 2.09
CA ALA A 113 31.22 -1.01 2.67
C ALA A 113 32.51 -1.29 1.88
N ARG A 114 32.48 -1.18 0.54
CA ARG A 114 33.70 -1.32 -0.30
C ARG A 114 34.69 -0.18 -0.07
N VAL A 115 34.24 1.06 0.03
CA VAL A 115 35.09 2.21 0.35
C VAL A 115 35.75 2.01 1.71
N LEU A 116 34.97 1.60 2.72
CA LEU A 116 35.51 1.31 4.04
C LEU A 116 36.54 0.17 4.00
N ALA A 117 36.25 -0.91 3.26
CA ALA A 117 37.14 -2.07 3.18
C ALA A 117 38.42 -1.83 2.38
N LYS A 118 38.33 -1.16 1.23
CA LYS A 118 39.43 -1.05 0.26
C LYS A 118 40.23 0.24 0.40
N GLU A 119 39.61 1.32 0.84
CA GLU A 119 40.25 2.63 0.95
C GLU A 119 40.56 2.93 2.40
N TRP A 120 39.55 2.98 3.29
CA TRP A 120 39.77 3.40 4.67
C TRP A 120 40.67 2.44 5.46
N ILE A 121 40.43 1.13 5.38
CA ILE A 121 41.28 0.15 6.08
C ILE A 121 42.71 0.17 5.50
N GLN A 122 42.87 0.27 4.19
CA GLN A 122 44.19 0.35 3.56
C GLN A 122 44.95 1.62 4.00
N GLU A 123 44.28 2.77 4.03
CA GLU A 123 44.88 4.01 4.54
C GLU A 123 45.26 3.89 6.03
N CYS A 124 44.50 3.13 6.82
CA CYS A 124 44.87 2.83 8.19
C CYS A 124 46.12 1.93 8.27
N CYS A 125 46.27 0.93 7.41
CA CYS A 125 47.51 0.14 7.29
C CYS A 125 48.70 1.04 6.97
N ASP A 126 48.56 1.93 5.97
CA ASP A 126 49.62 2.85 5.56
C ASP A 126 50.03 3.80 6.71
N ILE A 127 49.07 4.26 7.51
CA ILE A 127 49.35 5.09 8.71
C ILE A 127 50.17 4.32 9.74
N VAL A 128 49.84 3.04 9.98
CA VAL A 128 50.58 2.17 10.91
C VAL A 128 51.98 1.88 10.38
N ASP A 129 52.12 1.52 9.11
CA ASP A 129 53.40 1.21 8.46
C ASP A 129 54.34 2.41 8.43
N SER A 130 53.83 3.60 8.11
CA SER A 130 54.63 4.84 8.09
C SER A 130 55.20 5.23 9.45
N ARG A 131 54.65 4.68 10.55
CA ARG A 131 55.06 4.96 11.94
C ARG A 131 55.58 3.73 12.65
N ARG A 132 56.00 2.71 11.90
CA ARG A 132 56.53 1.45 12.46
C ARG A 132 57.68 1.66 13.43
N GLU A 133 58.59 2.58 13.13
CA GLU A 133 59.73 2.91 14.01
C GLU A 133 59.27 3.52 15.35
N GLU A 134 58.25 4.37 15.33
CA GLU A 134 57.64 4.94 16.54
C GLU A 134 57.00 3.82 17.38
N ILE A 135 56.27 2.90 16.75
CA ILE A 135 55.63 1.76 17.42
C ILE A 135 56.68 0.82 18.02
N GLU A 136 57.76 0.51 17.28
CA GLU A 136 58.86 -0.33 17.76
C GLU A 136 59.59 0.30 18.95
N SER A 137 59.69 1.63 19.01
CA SER A 137 60.32 2.36 20.12
C SER A 137 59.60 2.20 21.47
N PHE A 138 58.28 1.97 21.45
CA PHE A 138 57.45 1.75 22.64
C PHE A 138 57.38 0.28 23.08
N THR A 139 57.86 -0.65 22.23
CA THR A 139 57.93 -2.08 22.56
C THR A 139 59.28 -2.47 23.17
N PRO A 140 59.33 -3.40 24.15
CA PRO A 140 60.59 -3.90 24.69
C PRO A 140 61.50 -4.46 23.58
N ARG A 141 62.82 -4.17 23.66
CA ARG A 141 63.81 -4.65 22.69
C ARG A 141 63.74 -6.19 22.60
N ARG A 142 63.96 -6.73 21.39
CA ARG A 142 64.06 -8.20 21.17
C ARG A 142 65.19 -8.78 22.03
N GLN A 143 64.84 -9.23 23.24
CA GLN A 143 65.74 -9.91 24.16
C GLN A 143 65.18 -11.31 24.44
N PRO A 144 66.02 -12.36 24.51
CA PRO A 144 65.58 -13.69 24.90
C PRO A 144 64.99 -13.64 26.32
N GLY A 145 63.72 -14.02 26.49
CA GLY A 145 63.00 -14.00 27.77
C GLY A 145 61.87 -12.96 27.90
N PHE A 146 61.77 -11.98 27.01
CA PHE A 146 60.72 -10.93 27.01
C PHE A 146 59.79 -11.00 25.78
N GLN A 147 59.75 -12.16 25.11
CA GLN A 147 58.94 -12.34 23.90
C GLN A 147 57.43 -12.24 24.23
N ASP A 148 57.01 -12.82 25.35
CA ASP A 148 55.61 -12.83 25.79
C ASP A 148 55.11 -11.41 26.14
N GLU A 149 55.90 -10.62 26.87
CA GLU A 149 55.55 -9.23 27.22
C GLU A 149 55.44 -8.33 25.99
N ARG A 150 56.27 -8.58 24.96
CA ARG A 150 56.22 -7.82 23.70
C ARG A 150 54.95 -8.15 22.91
N ILE A 151 54.61 -9.44 22.81
CA ILE A 151 53.38 -9.89 22.14
C ILE A 151 52.18 -9.28 22.85
N GLU A 152 52.12 -9.37 24.18
CA GLU A 152 51.00 -8.85 24.96
C GLU A 152 50.82 -7.33 24.80
N LYS A 153 51.91 -6.54 24.82
CA LYS A 153 51.82 -5.10 24.57
C LYS A 153 51.35 -4.76 23.16
N MET A 154 51.79 -5.52 22.16
CA MET A 154 51.40 -5.32 20.77
C MET A 154 49.92 -5.69 20.56
N ASP A 155 49.46 -6.77 21.18
CA ASP A 155 48.06 -7.17 21.19
C ASP A 155 47.17 -6.11 21.84
N ARG A 156 47.60 -5.52 22.97
CA ARG A 156 46.88 -4.39 23.62
C ARG A 156 46.85 -3.14 22.74
N PHE A 157 47.93 -2.84 22.04
CA PHE A 157 48.00 -1.71 21.11
C PHE A 157 47.06 -1.89 19.91
N PHE A 158 47.11 -3.03 19.23
CA PHE A 158 46.20 -3.33 18.11
C PHE A 158 44.76 -3.49 18.59
N GLY A 159 44.52 -4.01 19.80
CA GLY A 159 43.22 -3.99 20.45
C GLY A 159 42.66 -2.58 20.66
N SER A 160 43.53 -1.61 20.99
CA SER A 160 43.16 -0.20 21.11
C SER A 160 42.83 0.43 19.76
N ILE A 161 43.59 0.11 18.70
CA ILE A 161 43.28 0.57 17.34
C ILE A 161 41.96 -0.05 16.85
N ALA A 162 41.78 -1.36 17.01
CA ALA A 162 40.56 -2.06 16.63
C ALA A 162 39.34 -1.48 17.36
N SER A 163 39.49 -1.11 18.64
CA SER A 163 38.44 -0.43 19.41
C SER A 163 38.11 0.96 18.85
N LEU A 164 39.12 1.76 18.49
CA LEU A 164 38.91 3.06 17.86
C LEU A 164 38.20 2.93 16.51
N MET A 165 38.69 2.03 15.64
CA MET A 165 38.09 1.77 14.33
C MET A 165 36.66 1.25 14.45
N SER A 166 36.41 0.35 15.40
CA SER A 166 35.07 -0.15 15.72
C SER A 166 34.12 1.00 16.12
N ASN A 167 34.56 1.93 16.96
CA ASN A 167 33.75 3.09 17.34
C ASN A 167 33.43 4.01 16.15
N LEU A 168 34.38 4.22 15.25
CA LEU A 168 34.19 5.04 14.04
C LEU A 168 33.21 4.38 13.06
N LEU A 169 33.36 3.07 12.86
CA LEU A 169 32.44 2.27 12.06
C LEU A 169 31.02 2.31 12.62
N ARG A 170 30.88 2.09 13.93
CA ARG A 170 29.59 2.19 14.64
C ARG A 170 28.96 3.57 14.49
N ARG A 171 29.75 4.64 14.49
CA ARG A 171 29.26 6.00 14.25
C ARG A 171 28.70 6.18 12.83
N CYS A 172 29.38 5.62 11.81
CA CYS A 172 28.91 5.64 10.43
C CYS A 172 27.56 4.91 10.26
N VAL A 173 27.45 3.70 10.83
CA VAL A 173 26.19 2.93 10.82
C VAL A 173 25.09 3.71 11.53
N ARG A 174 25.37 4.24 12.73
CA ARG A 174 24.41 5.04 13.50
C ARG A 174 23.91 6.26 12.73
N ALA A 175 24.80 6.99 12.06
CA ALA A 175 24.41 8.15 11.26
C ALA A 175 23.55 7.74 10.06
N SER A 176 23.86 6.63 9.40
CA SER A 176 23.09 6.11 8.27
C SER A 176 21.67 5.69 8.67
N ILE A 177 21.52 4.99 9.80
CA ILE A 177 20.21 4.61 10.34
C ILE A 177 19.41 5.86 10.73
N LYS A 178 20.05 6.84 11.37
CA LYS A 178 19.38 8.11 11.71
C LYS A 178 18.87 8.85 10.48
N ASP A 179 19.64 8.91 9.40
CA ASP A 179 19.23 9.58 8.17
C ASP A 179 17.98 8.91 7.55
N LEU A 180 17.89 7.57 7.61
CA LEU A 180 16.68 6.83 7.22
C LEU A 180 15.49 7.14 8.15
N VAL A 181 15.70 7.11 9.46
CA VAL A 181 14.63 7.42 10.43
C VAL A 181 14.12 8.85 10.21
N HIS A 182 15.02 9.81 9.99
CA HIS A 182 14.64 11.19 9.70
C HIS A 182 13.82 11.34 8.42
N LEU A 183 14.14 10.57 7.37
CA LEU A 183 13.32 10.53 6.14
C LEU A 183 11.89 10.07 6.44
N VAL A 184 11.70 9.05 7.28
CA VAL A 184 10.37 8.54 7.64
C VAL A 184 9.68 9.47 8.65
N GLU A 185 10.43 10.16 9.52
CA GLU A 185 9.91 11.14 10.47
C GLU A 185 9.29 12.38 9.83
N GLU A 186 9.62 12.68 8.56
CA GLU A 186 8.91 13.69 7.76
C GLU A 186 7.38 13.43 7.74
N TYR A 187 6.94 12.19 7.98
CA TYR A 187 5.54 11.76 7.99
C TYR A 187 4.96 11.50 9.39
N TYR A 188 5.61 12.01 10.45
CA TYR A 188 5.21 11.75 11.84
C TYR A 188 3.79 12.24 12.19
N GLN A 189 3.27 13.25 11.49
CA GLN A 189 1.92 13.78 11.72
C GLN A 189 0.80 12.76 11.45
N GLY A 190 1.12 11.67 10.74
CA GLY A 190 0.16 10.64 10.39
C GLY A 190 -0.82 11.11 9.31
N ASN A 191 -1.86 10.31 9.08
CA ASN A 191 -2.89 10.60 8.09
C ASN A 191 -4.30 10.36 8.63
N ALA A 192 -4.52 10.70 9.89
CA ALA A 192 -5.85 10.68 10.49
C ALA A 192 -6.63 11.92 10.01
N TYR A 193 -7.76 11.69 9.34
CA TYR A 193 -8.66 12.75 8.90
C TYR A 193 -10.09 12.46 9.33
N GLU A 194 -10.93 13.50 9.37
CA GLU A 194 -12.35 13.42 9.65
C GLU A 194 -13.19 13.77 8.42
N GLY A 195 -14.41 13.25 8.35
CA GLY A 195 -15.31 13.45 7.20
C GLY A 195 -14.84 12.76 5.92
N GLN A 196 -15.09 13.43 4.79
CA GLN A 196 -14.68 13.01 3.45
C GLN A 196 -13.22 13.40 3.19
N TYR A 197 -12.47 12.51 2.56
CA TYR A 197 -11.08 12.78 2.23
C TYR A 197 -10.96 13.87 1.16
N ASN A 198 -10.26 14.96 1.46
CA ASN A 198 -10.01 16.03 0.51
C ASN A 198 -8.67 15.84 -0.19
N ILE A 199 -8.73 15.31 -1.42
CA ILE A 199 -7.56 15.06 -2.29
C ILE A 199 -6.84 16.37 -2.64
N MET A 200 -7.56 17.50 -2.65
CA MET A 200 -7.02 18.82 -3.00
C MET A 200 -6.45 19.59 -1.80
N ALA A 201 -6.44 19.01 -0.58
CA ALA A 201 -5.95 19.65 0.63
C ALA A 201 -4.41 19.82 0.72
N GLY A 202 -3.74 20.04 -0.42
CA GLY A 202 -2.30 20.35 -0.46
C GLY A 202 -1.36 19.13 -0.38
N MET A 203 -1.90 17.91 -0.37
CA MET A 203 -1.12 16.66 -0.48
C MET A 203 -0.90 16.21 -1.93
N GLY A 204 -1.38 16.97 -2.91
CA GLY A 204 -1.16 16.67 -4.33
C GLY A 204 0.30 16.86 -4.74
N LEU A 205 0.76 15.99 -5.66
CA LEU A 205 2.03 16.19 -6.37
C LEU A 205 2.07 17.62 -6.97
N PRO A 206 3.23 18.32 -6.93
CA PRO A 206 4.57 17.78 -6.68
C PRO A 206 5.12 18.02 -5.26
N ASN A 207 4.31 18.53 -4.32
CA ASN A 207 4.85 19.13 -3.10
C ASN A 207 5.17 18.15 -1.96
N VAL A 208 4.54 16.97 -1.94
CA VAL A 208 4.77 15.93 -0.91
C VAL A 208 5.15 14.63 -1.61
N GLN A 209 6.32 14.08 -1.26
CA GLN A 209 6.74 12.77 -1.75
C GLN A 209 5.98 11.68 -0.98
N HIS A 210 5.65 10.56 -1.62
CA HIS A 210 5.04 9.41 -0.95
C HIS A 210 6.03 8.26 -0.98
N LEU A 211 6.53 7.82 0.18
CA LEU A 211 7.58 6.80 0.25
C LEU A 211 7.09 5.42 -0.18
N VAL A 212 5.79 5.15 -0.01
CA VAL A 212 5.26 3.79 -0.18
C VAL A 212 4.01 3.78 -1.04
N HIS A 213 4.04 2.98 -2.11
CA HIS A 213 2.89 2.74 -2.97
C HIS A 213 2.03 1.59 -2.42
N PHE A 214 0.74 1.84 -2.20
CA PHE A 214 -0.24 0.90 -1.69
C PHE A 214 -1.28 0.59 -2.76
N PHE A 215 -1.54 -0.68 -3.00
CA PHE A 215 -2.63 -1.11 -3.86
C PHE A 215 -3.82 -1.53 -3.00
N LEU A 216 -4.98 -0.96 -3.26
CA LEU A 216 -6.24 -1.41 -2.67
C LEU A 216 -6.73 -2.62 -3.47
N GLN A 217 -7.00 -3.73 -2.79
CA GLN A 217 -7.41 -5.00 -3.41
C GLN A 217 -8.67 -5.55 -2.78
N GLU A 218 -9.47 -6.24 -3.57
CA GLU A 218 -10.64 -6.97 -3.10
C GLU A 218 -10.23 -8.26 -2.37
N ASP A 219 -10.90 -8.53 -1.24
CA ASP A 219 -10.86 -9.83 -0.57
C ASP A 219 -12.28 -10.39 -0.56
N VAL A 220 -12.58 -11.19 -1.59
CA VAL A 220 -13.90 -11.79 -1.81
C VAL A 220 -14.25 -12.81 -0.71
N GLU A 221 -13.26 -13.47 -0.11
CA GLU A 221 -13.49 -14.49 0.90
C GLU A 221 -14.01 -13.88 2.20
N ASN A 222 -13.35 -12.81 2.65
CA ASN A 222 -13.77 -12.08 3.86
C ASN A 222 -14.80 -11.00 3.55
N SER A 223 -15.11 -10.75 2.27
CA SER A 223 -15.94 -9.62 1.82
C SER A 223 -15.42 -8.29 2.39
N THR A 224 -14.10 -8.09 2.32
CA THR A 224 -13.44 -6.86 2.77
C THR A 224 -12.48 -6.36 1.69
N LEU A 225 -11.85 -5.22 1.93
CA LEU A 225 -10.78 -4.71 1.08
C LEU A 225 -9.45 -4.87 1.80
N GLY A 226 -8.49 -5.48 1.13
CA GLY A 226 -7.11 -5.65 1.59
C GLY A 226 -6.20 -4.55 1.06
N PHE A 227 -4.97 -4.52 1.57
CA PHE A 227 -3.90 -3.71 1.04
C PHE A 227 -2.75 -4.60 0.60
N ARG A 228 -2.15 -4.27 -0.54
CA ARG A 228 -0.92 -4.90 -1.01
C ARG A 228 0.11 -3.82 -1.32
N PRO A 229 1.31 -3.86 -0.76
CA PRO A 229 1.71 -4.67 0.40
C PRO A 229 0.84 -4.36 1.65
N SER A 230 0.80 -5.28 2.61
CA SER A 230 0.12 -5.06 3.89
C SER A 230 0.94 -4.14 4.80
N PHE A 231 0.34 -3.56 5.85
CA PHE A 231 1.10 -2.73 6.79
C PHE A 231 2.26 -3.48 7.46
N PRO A 232 2.12 -4.75 7.88
CA PRO A 232 3.25 -5.57 8.33
C PRO A 232 4.35 -5.72 7.28
N ASP A 233 4.00 -5.99 6.01
CA ASP A 233 4.99 -6.12 4.93
C ASP A 233 5.80 -4.83 4.75
N VAL A 234 5.15 -3.67 4.91
CA VAL A 234 5.81 -2.35 4.84
C VAL A 234 6.77 -2.15 5.99
N PHE A 235 6.38 -2.57 7.19
CA PHE A 235 7.26 -2.53 8.36
C PHE A 235 8.47 -3.45 8.19
N ASP A 236 8.24 -4.70 7.77
CA ASP A 236 9.29 -5.68 7.49
C ASP A 236 10.25 -5.20 6.41
N PHE A 237 9.74 -4.48 5.40
CA PHE A 237 10.56 -3.82 4.38
C PHE A 237 11.53 -2.80 4.98
N PHE A 238 11.08 -1.91 5.87
CA PHE A 238 11.98 -0.95 6.53
C PHE A 238 12.96 -1.64 7.49
N CYS A 239 12.52 -2.69 8.20
CA CYS A 239 13.40 -3.53 9.01
C CYS A 239 14.52 -4.14 8.16
N LEU A 240 14.17 -4.69 6.99
CA LEU A 240 15.12 -5.27 6.05
C LEU A 240 16.14 -4.24 5.53
N ILE A 241 15.71 -3.00 5.29
CA ILE A 241 16.60 -1.90 4.90
C ILE A 241 17.63 -1.61 6.00
N ILE A 242 17.18 -1.50 7.26
CA ILE A 242 18.09 -1.27 8.40
C ILE A 242 19.08 -2.42 8.54
N ASP A 243 18.59 -3.66 8.50
CA ASP A 243 19.41 -4.86 8.64
C ASP A 243 20.42 -4.98 7.49
N THR A 244 20.03 -4.60 6.27
CA THR A 244 20.93 -4.55 5.10
C THR A 244 22.12 -3.62 5.35
N MET A 245 21.87 -2.41 5.86
CA MET A 245 22.95 -1.46 6.20
C MET A 245 23.88 -2.04 7.27
N VAL A 246 23.30 -2.60 8.34
CA VAL A 246 24.05 -3.18 9.47
C VAL A 246 24.92 -4.37 9.02
N ILE A 247 24.34 -5.30 8.26
CA ILE A 247 25.03 -6.51 7.78
C ILE A 247 26.14 -6.17 6.78
N SER A 248 25.98 -5.09 5.99
CA SER A 248 26.95 -4.72 4.94
C SER A 248 28.37 -4.48 5.45
N VAL A 249 28.53 -4.10 6.72
CA VAL A 249 29.83 -3.75 7.33
C VAL A 249 30.35 -4.76 8.35
N ARG A 250 29.70 -5.93 8.50
CA ARG A 250 30.03 -6.90 9.56
C ARG A 250 31.34 -7.66 9.34
N LYS A 251 31.81 -7.77 8.10
CA LYS A 251 32.99 -8.56 7.71
C LYS A 251 34.18 -7.67 7.32
N LEU A 252 34.43 -6.61 8.08
CA LEU A 252 35.61 -5.77 7.89
C LEU A 252 36.74 -6.28 8.78
N ASN A 253 37.86 -6.66 8.16
CA ASN A 253 39.02 -7.23 8.86
C ASN A 253 39.61 -6.22 9.84
N ARG A 254 40.16 -6.73 10.95
CA ARG A 254 41.06 -5.95 11.80
C ARG A 254 42.38 -5.68 11.07
N LEU A 255 43.14 -4.69 11.52
CA LEU A 255 44.37 -4.28 10.85
C LEU A 255 45.48 -5.31 10.98
N GLU A 256 45.60 -5.92 12.15
CA GLU A 256 46.57 -6.98 12.44
C GLU A 256 46.46 -8.16 11.46
N ASP A 257 45.25 -8.54 11.04
CA ASP A 257 45.02 -9.62 10.08
C ASP A 257 45.51 -9.27 8.66
N LEU A 258 45.74 -7.99 8.38
CA LEU A 258 46.27 -7.50 7.09
C LEU A 258 47.77 -7.19 7.16
N LEU A 259 48.26 -6.81 8.34
CA LEU A 259 49.67 -6.43 8.56
C LEU A 259 50.56 -7.62 8.92
N PHE A 260 50.01 -8.68 9.48
CA PHE A 260 50.73 -9.88 9.89
C PHE A 260 50.32 -11.10 9.06
N GLU A 261 51.24 -12.04 8.89
CA GLU A 261 50.93 -13.32 8.23
C GLU A 261 49.91 -14.10 9.05
N THR A 262 48.89 -14.62 8.37
CA THR A 262 47.87 -15.47 8.98
C THR A 262 48.51 -16.74 9.52
N VAL A 263 48.39 -16.96 10.83
CA VAL A 263 48.82 -18.22 11.47
C VAL A 263 47.80 -19.30 11.15
N GLU A 264 48.25 -20.46 10.67
CA GLU A 264 47.41 -21.64 10.47
C GLU A 264 46.68 -21.96 11.81
N ASP A 265 45.37 -22.24 11.75
CA ASP A 265 44.46 -22.53 12.89
C ASP A 265 43.96 -21.34 13.75
N MET A 266 44.23 -20.08 13.39
CA MET A 266 43.65 -18.90 14.07
C MET A 266 42.42 -18.34 13.33
N GLU A 267 41.31 -18.12 14.05
CA GLU A 267 40.11 -17.49 13.47
C GLU A 267 40.35 -16.02 13.10
N THR A 268 40.02 -15.63 11.86
CA THR A 268 40.07 -14.23 11.40
C THR A 268 39.16 -13.35 12.25
N GLN A 269 39.69 -12.24 12.76
CA GLN A 269 38.97 -11.36 13.65
C GLN A 269 38.47 -10.12 12.88
N TYR A 270 37.19 -9.81 13.05
CA TYR A 270 36.55 -8.67 12.39
C TYR A 270 36.37 -7.50 13.35
N LEU A 271 36.33 -6.29 12.81
CA LEU A 271 35.95 -5.10 13.55
C LEU A 271 34.53 -5.24 14.11
N SER A 272 34.35 -4.81 15.35
CA SER A 272 33.05 -4.84 16.01
C SER A 272 32.20 -3.69 15.50
N SER A 273 31.14 -4.01 14.75
CA SER A 273 30.15 -3.04 14.28
C SER A 273 28.86 -3.12 15.10
N VAL A 274 27.88 -2.28 14.76
CA VAL A 274 26.52 -2.39 15.29
C VAL A 274 25.97 -3.76 14.91
N SER A 275 25.33 -4.46 15.84
CA SER A 275 24.61 -5.71 15.58
C SER A 275 23.10 -5.46 15.42
N VAL A 276 22.42 -6.37 14.72
CA VAL A 276 20.97 -6.25 14.43
C VAL A 276 20.12 -6.24 15.70
N GLY A 277 20.58 -6.86 16.78
CA GLY A 277 19.85 -6.92 18.06
C GLY A 277 20.25 -5.84 19.07
N GLU A 278 21.00 -4.80 18.67
CA GLU A 278 21.32 -3.71 19.57
C GLU A 278 20.14 -2.76 19.78
N GLU A 279 20.09 -2.15 20.97
CA GLU A 279 19.06 -1.16 21.37
C GLU A 279 18.87 -0.06 20.32
N LEU A 280 19.95 0.43 19.70
CA LEU A 280 19.87 1.45 18.65
C LEU A 280 19.04 0.99 17.44
N VAL A 281 19.23 -0.26 17.00
CA VAL A 281 18.55 -0.83 15.84
C VAL A 281 17.09 -1.08 16.19
N GLU A 282 16.84 -1.68 17.35
CA GLU A 282 15.50 -1.98 17.82
C GLU A 282 14.67 -0.71 18.03
N TRP A 283 15.26 0.31 18.66
CA TRP A 283 14.63 1.62 18.82
C TRP A 283 14.30 2.27 17.47
N SER A 284 15.19 2.14 16.48
CA SER A 284 14.96 2.71 15.14
C SER A 284 13.82 2.00 14.41
N LYS A 285 13.75 0.66 14.53
CA LYS A 285 12.64 -0.15 14.01
C LYS A 285 11.32 0.25 14.66
N GLU A 286 11.26 0.28 15.99
CA GLU A 286 10.06 0.68 16.73
C GLU A 286 9.62 2.10 16.38
N ARG A 287 10.57 3.04 16.24
CA ARG A 287 10.26 4.41 15.83
C ARG A 287 9.57 4.47 14.46
N ILE A 288 10.05 3.70 13.49
CA ILE A 288 9.42 3.58 12.17
C ILE A 288 8.05 2.89 12.27
N HIS A 289 7.91 1.87 13.13
CA HIS A 289 6.63 1.18 13.36
C HIS A 289 5.53 2.14 13.82
N ILE A 290 5.84 3.02 14.79
CA ILE A 290 4.92 4.04 15.29
C ILE A 290 4.44 4.96 14.16
N ILE A 291 5.35 5.39 13.27
CA ILE A 291 5.02 6.30 12.16
C ILE A 291 4.14 5.58 11.12
N ILE A 292 4.48 4.35 10.75
CA ILE A 292 3.67 3.53 9.83
C ILE A 292 2.26 3.34 10.40
N THR A 293 2.16 3.01 11.68
CA THR A 293 0.89 2.82 12.38
C THR A 293 0.07 4.11 12.40
N GLY A 294 0.67 5.25 12.74
CA GLY A 294 -0.01 6.56 12.71
C GLY A 294 -0.50 6.97 11.30
N ASN A 295 0.21 6.55 10.25
CA ASN A 295 -0.22 6.79 8.86
C ASN A 295 -1.27 5.78 8.37
N SER A 296 -1.40 4.60 8.99
CA SER A 296 -2.32 3.53 8.57
C SER A 296 -3.80 3.92 8.67
N HIS A 297 -4.14 4.85 9.58
CA HIS A 297 -5.52 5.30 9.80
C HIS A 297 -6.18 5.86 8.54
N GLY A 298 -5.42 6.57 7.69
CA GLY A 298 -5.94 7.20 6.48
C GLY A 298 -6.43 6.19 5.45
N PRO A 299 -5.56 5.27 4.97
CA PRO A 299 -5.97 4.20 4.07
C PRO A 299 -7.08 3.32 4.65
N LEU A 300 -6.99 2.95 5.94
CA LEU A 300 -8.02 2.13 6.61
C LEU A 300 -9.39 2.81 6.58
N ARG A 301 -9.45 4.11 6.90
CA ARG A 301 -10.68 4.89 6.83
C ARG A 301 -11.19 4.99 5.39
N TYR A 302 -10.30 5.13 4.40
CA TYR A 302 -10.69 5.29 3.00
C TYR A 302 -11.46 4.08 2.44
N ARG A 303 -11.28 2.87 3.02
CA ARG A 303 -12.11 1.70 2.68
C ARG A 303 -13.61 1.97 2.76
N SER A 304 -14.04 2.85 3.67
CA SER A 304 -15.45 3.22 3.84
C SER A 304 -16.07 3.85 2.59
N VAL A 305 -15.27 4.45 1.69
CA VAL A 305 -15.75 4.99 0.40
C VAL A 305 -16.33 3.89 -0.48
N TYR A 306 -15.84 2.66 -0.34
CA TYR A 306 -16.30 1.52 -1.12
C TYR A 306 -17.40 0.69 -0.45
N GLU A 307 -17.76 1.00 0.79
CA GLU A 307 -18.80 0.28 1.53
C GLU A 307 -20.17 0.27 0.83
N PRO A 308 -20.63 1.36 0.16
CA PRO A 308 -21.85 1.33 -0.65
C PRO A 308 -21.85 0.27 -1.76
N TYR A 309 -20.66 -0.14 -2.23
CA TYR A 309 -20.47 -1.13 -3.28
C TYR A 309 -20.13 -2.53 -2.74
N ARG A 310 -20.26 -2.77 -1.42
CA ARG A 310 -20.02 -4.06 -0.77
C ARG A 310 -20.67 -5.25 -1.45
N TYR A 311 -21.85 -5.01 -2.02
CA TYR A 311 -22.56 -5.99 -2.81
C TYR A 311 -21.70 -6.59 -3.94
N LEU A 312 -20.81 -5.84 -4.58
CA LEU A 312 -20.03 -6.33 -5.72
C LEU A 312 -18.89 -7.27 -5.32
N PHE A 313 -18.32 -7.11 -4.13
CA PHE A 313 -17.21 -7.94 -3.63
C PHE A 313 -17.63 -8.93 -2.53
N THR A 314 -18.92 -9.25 -2.45
CA THR A 314 -19.44 -10.32 -1.59
C THR A 314 -19.49 -11.64 -2.36
N LYS A 315 -19.05 -12.75 -1.72
CA LYS A 315 -18.99 -14.09 -2.33
C LYS A 315 -20.34 -14.60 -2.88
N ASP A 316 -21.44 -14.25 -2.22
CA ASP A 316 -22.77 -14.77 -2.55
C ASP A 316 -23.46 -14.04 -3.71
N THR A 317 -22.90 -12.93 -4.17
CA THR A 317 -23.55 -12.04 -5.14
C THR A 317 -23.88 -12.73 -6.45
N ALA A 318 -22.96 -13.54 -6.98
CA ALA A 318 -23.21 -14.32 -8.18
C ALA A 318 -24.37 -15.32 -7.99
N GLN A 319 -24.45 -15.97 -6.83
CA GLN A 319 -25.55 -16.90 -6.52
C GLN A 319 -26.89 -16.18 -6.35
N VAL A 320 -26.89 -14.99 -5.75
CA VAL A 320 -28.09 -14.15 -5.59
C VAL A 320 -28.62 -13.75 -6.96
N VAL A 321 -27.75 -13.30 -7.88
CA VAL A 321 -28.15 -12.98 -9.26
C VAL A 321 -28.63 -14.24 -9.99
N GLN A 322 -27.97 -15.38 -9.82
CA GLN A 322 -28.41 -16.62 -10.46
C GLN A 322 -29.81 -17.06 -9.97
N LYS A 323 -30.07 -16.98 -8.67
CA LYS A 323 -31.41 -17.23 -8.07
C LYS A 323 -32.44 -16.18 -8.49
N PHE A 324 -32.01 -14.96 -8.79
CA PHE A 324 -32.88 -13.93 -9.33
C PHE A 324 -33.37 -14.32 -10.72
N VAL A 325 -32.42 -14.69 -11.58
CA VAL A 325 -32.60 -15.03 -13.00
C VAL A 325 -33.29 -16.38 -13.22
N SER A 326 -33.25 -17.29 -12.24
CA SER A 326 -33.90 -18.61 -12.33
C SER A 326 -35.41 -18.58 -12.20
N LYS A 327 -35.99 -17.50 -11.66
CA LYS A 327 -37.44 -17.33 -11.51
C LYS A 327 -37.99 -16.50 -12.66
N ASP A 328 -39.22 -16.79 -13.08
CA ASP A 328 -39.94 -15.92 -14.01
C ASP A 328 -40.26 -14.59 -13.32
N ARG A 329 -39.83 -13.51 -13.96
CA ARG A 329 -39.89 -12.14 -13.44
C ARG A 329 -40.25 -11.18 -14.55
N SER A 330 -40.88 -10.07 -14.20
CA SER A 330 -41.25 -9.05 -15.17
C SER A 330 -40.04 -8.24 -15.64
N LEU A 331 -40.10 -7.70 -16.86
CA LEU A 331 -39.06 -6.82 -17.39
C LEU A 331 -38.76 -5.65 -16.45
N ARG A 332 -39.80 -5.05 -15.86
CA ARG A 332 -39.64 -3.95 -14.89
C ARG A 332 -38.72 -4.31 -13.72
N GLN A 333 -38.80 -5.55 -13.22
CA GLN A 333 -37.92 -6.01 -12.14
C GLN A 333 -36.46 -6.12 -12.61
N TYR A 334 -36.23 -6.56 -13.84
CA TYR A 334 -34.90 -6.58 -14.45
C TYR A 334 -34.35 -5.16 -14.67
N THR A 335 -35.17 -4.24 -15.21
CA THR A 335 -34.80 -2.83 -15.40
C THR A 335 -34.28 -2.21 -14.09
N VAL A 336 -35.03 -2.37 -12.99
CA VAL A 336 -34.63 -1.81 -11.68
C VAL A 336 -33.27 -2.35 -11.22
N GLN A 337 -33.00 -3.65 -11.40
CA GLN A 337 -31.72 -4.24 -10.99
C GLN A 337 -30.56 -3.84 -11.90
N ILE A 338 -30.79 -3.78 -13.21
CA ILE A 338 -29.76 -3.38 -14.17
C ILE A 338 -29.40 -1.90 -14.00
N GLU A 339 -30.39 -1.02 -13.85
CA GLU A 339 -30.14 0.42 -13.62
C GLU A 339 -29.39 0.67 -12.32
N LYS A 340 -29.70 -0.09 -11.25
CA LYS A 340 -28.93 -0.05 -10.01
C LYS A 340 -27.46 -0.37 -10.25
N LEU A 341 -27.15 -1.42 -11.02
CA LEU A 341 -25.77 -1.80 -11.33
C LEU A 341 -25.09 -0.80 -12.30
N LYS A 342 -25.81 -0.27 -13.30
CA LYS A 342 -25.29 0.77 -14.20
C LYS A 342 -24.92 2.05 -13.44
N THR A 343 -25.75 2.42 -12.46
CA THR A 343 -25.47 3.56 -11.57
C THR A 343 -24.16 3.32 -10.81
N MET A 344 -23.98 2.14 -10.20
CA MET A 344 -22.72 1.79 -9.53
C MET A 344 -21.51 1.85 -10.48
N VAL A 345 -21.64 1.36 -11.72
CA VAL A 345 -20.57 1.45 -12.74
C VAL A 345 -20.18 2.90 -13.00
N SER A 346 -21.15 3.80 -13.13
CA SER A 346 -20.88 5.23 -13.35
C SER A 346 -20.24 5.88 -12.13
N GLU A 347 -20.76 5.59 -10.93
CA GLU A 347 -20.23 6.15 -9.67
C GLU A 347 -18.79 5.69 -9.42
N ILE A 348 -18.52 4.38 -9.52
CA ILE A 348 -17.16 3.83 -9.36
C ILE A 348 -16.22 4.35 -10.43
N GLY A 349 -16.68 4.47 -11.69
CA GLY A 349 -15.89 5.04 -12.78
C GLY A 349 -15.49 6.51 -12.57
N SER A 350 -16.19 7.23 -11.69
CA SER A 350 -15.87 8.62 -11.32
C SER A 350 -14.93 8.73 -10.11
N LEU A 351 -14.66 7.62 -9.41
CA LEU A 351 -13.77 7.63 -8.25
C LEU A 351 -12.31 7.90 -8.66
N PRO A 352 -11.54 8.59 -7.79
CA PRO A 352 -10.12 8.83 -8.04
C PRO A 352 -9.35 7.50 -8.09
N VAL A 353 -8.37 7.46 -9.00
CA VAL A 353 -7.49 6.29 -9.18
C VAL A 353 -6.31 6.33 -8.21
N PHE A 354 -5.71 7.51 -7.99
CA PHE A 354 -4.58 7.70 -7.08
C PHE A 354 -4.95 8.66 -5.97
N ILE A 355 -4.61 8.28 -4.74
CA ILE A 355 -4.96 9.03 -3.55
C ILE A 355 -3.69 9.25 -2.73
N PRO A 356 -3.08 10.45 -2.82
CA PRO A 356 -1.92 10.79 -2.02
C PRO A 356 -2.31 10.82 -0.53
N MET A 357 -1.52 10.22 0.35
CA MET A 357 -1.87 9.97 1.76
C MET A 357 -0.63 10.03 2.67
N HIS A 358 0.01 11.20 2.81
CA HIS A 358 1.26 11.38 3.57
C HIS A 358 2.31 10.31 3.21
N LEU A 359 2.58 9.34 4.09
CA LEU A 359 3.55 8.26 3.84
C LEU A 359 3.19 7.40 2.63
N PHE A 360 1.88 7.24 2.38
CA PHE A 360 1.33 6.31 1.40
C PHE A 360 0.81 7.03 0.15
N LEU A 361 0.93 6.38 -1.00
CA LEU A 361 0.17 6.69 -2.21
C LEU A 361 -0.75 5.50 -2.48
N LEU A 362 -2.06 5.68 -2.28
CA LEU A 362 -3.05 4.63 -2.45
C LEU A 362 -3.53 4.58 -3.91
N ASP A 363 -3.25 3.48 -4.58
CA ASP A 363 -3.69 3.13 -5.92
C ASP A 363 -4.96 2.27 -5.85
N CYS A 364 -6.03 2.83 -6.37
CA CYS A 364 -7.35 2.21 -6.51
C CYS A 364 -7.67 1.77 -7.94
N SER A 365 -6.73 1.92 -8.89
CA SER A 365 -6.95 1.62 -10.33
C SER A 365 -7.51 0.22 -10.53
N HIS A 366 -6.85 -0.76 -9.92
CA HIS A 366 -7.19 -2.16 -10.03
C HIS A 366 -8.57 -2.43 -9.45
N LEU A 367 -8.83 -2.01 -8.20
CA LEU A 367 -10.11 -2.24 -7.54
C LEU A 367 -11.26 -1.57 -8.31
N ASN A 368 -11.09 -0.32 -8.75
CA ASN A 368 -12.13 0.40 -9.49
C ASN A 368 -12.49 -0.34 -10.77
N GLN A 369 -11.49 -0.76 -11.53
CA GLN A 369 -11.68 -1.51 -12.76
C GLN A 369 -12.35 -2.87 -12.48
N TRP A 370 -11.88 -3.58 -11.46
CA TRP A 370 -12.42 -4.87 -11.05
C TRP A 370 -13.90 -4.78 -10.66
N LEU A 371 -14.29 -3.78 -9.86
CA LEU A 371 -15.69 -3.57 -9.46
C LEU A 371 -16.58 -3.22 -10.64
N VAL A 372 -16.10 -2.37 -11.56
CA VAL A 372 -16.81 -2.02 -12.80
C VAL A 372 -17.05 -3.27 -13.65
N ASP A 373 -16.02 -4.10 -13.85
CA ASP A 373 -16.12 -5.31 -14.64
C ASP A 373 -17.03 -6.34 -13.97
N LYS A 374 -17.00 -6.45 -12.63
CA LYS A 374 -17.91 -7.31 -11.87
C LYS A 374 -19.36 -6.89 -12.03
N ALA A 375 -19.66 -5.59 -11.92
CA ALA A 375 -21.02 -5.10 -12.11
C ALA A 375 -21.52 -5.35 -13.55
N ARG A 376 -20.66 -5.14 -14.56
CA ARG A 376 -20.97 -5.45 -15.97
C ARG A 376 -21.22 -6.93 -16.21
N GLU A 377 -20.44 -7.81 -15.58
CA GLU A 377 -20.65 -9.26 -15.64
C GLU A 377 -22.06 -9.64 -15.13
N LEU A 378 -22.49 -9.09 -13.99
CA LEU A 378 -23.82 -9.35 -13.43
C LEU A 378 -24.95 -8.81 -14.32
N ILE A 379 -24.77 -7.63 -14.93
CA ILE A 379 -25.71 -7.09 -15.93
C ILE A 379 -25.84 -8.05 -17.11
N ASN A 380 -24.70 -8.53 -17.64
CA ASN A 380 -24.68 -9.43 -18.79
C ASN A 380 -25.41 -10.75 -18.51
N VAL A 381 -25.31 -11.31 -17.30
CA VAL A 381 -26.06 -12.51 -16.90
C VAL A 381 -27.57 -12.29 -16.99
N MET A 382 -28.06 -11.14 -16.50
CA MET A 382 -29.49 -10.80 -16.54
C MET A 382 -29.98 -10.55 -17.96
N VAL A 383 -29.23 -9.76 -18.74
CA VAL A 383 -29.55 -9.46 -20.14
C VAL A 383 -29.58 -10.73 -20.98
N LYS A 384 -28.60 -11.63 -20.82
CA LYS A 384 -28.54 -12.90 -21.53
C LYS A 384 -29.78 -13.77 -21.28
N LYS A 385 -30.26 -13.84 -20.03
CA LYS A 385 -31.50 -14.57 -19.73
C LYS A 385 -32.71 -14.00 -20.49
N ILE A 386 -32.85 -12.67 -20.52
CA ILE A 386 -33.97 -12.03 -21.21
C ILE A 386 -33.88 -12.29 -22.71
N MET A 387 -32.69 -12.26 -23.29
CA MET A 387 -32.46 -12.63 -24.68
C MET A 387 -32.88 -14.08 -24.96
N GLU A 388 -32.47 -15.04 -24.12
CA GLU A 388 -32.84 -16.45 -24.27
C GLU A 388 -34.35 -16.68 -24.13
N THR A 389 -34.99 -16.00 -23.17
CA THR A 389 -36.44 -16.08 -22.97
C THR A 389 -37.19 -15.45 -24.14
N SER A 390 -36.74 -14.29 -24.63
CA SER A 390 -37.32 -13.61 -25.79
C SER A 390 -37.17 -14.44 -27.07
N ASP A 391 -36.02 -15.06 -27.28
CA ASP A 391 -35.78 -15.94 -28.43
C ASP A 391 -36.75 -17.13 -28.44
N LYS A 392 -36.89 -17.81 -27.28
CA LYS A 392 -37.82 -18.93 -27.12
C LYS A 392 -39.27 -18.50 -27.34
N PHE A 393 -39.66 -17.33 -26.81
CA PHE A 393 -41.00 -16.78 -26.96
C PHE A 393 -41.31 -16.44 -28.43
N ASN A 394 -40.39 -15.77 -29.11
CA ASN A 394 -40.53 -15.37 -30.52
C ASN A 394 -40.58 -16.58 -31.46
N ARG A 395 -39.78 -17.63 -31.21
CA ARG A 395 -39.90 -18.92 -31.90
C ARG A 395 -41.25 -19.60 -31.66
N GLY A 396 -41.78 -19.48 -30.44
CA GLY A 396 -43.12 -19.95 -30.09
C GLY A 396 -44.21 -19.28 -30.93
N ILE A 397 -44.15 -17.95 -31.07
CA ILE A 397 -45.05 -17.16 -31.93
C ILE A 397 -44.94 -17.64 -33.38
N CYS A 398 -43.72 -17.71 -33.93
CA CYS A 398 -43.51 -18.18 -35.31
C CYS A 398 -44.10 -19.59 -35.54
N LYS A 399 -43.90 -20.52 -34.59
CA LYS A 399 -44.42 -21.88 -34.66
C LYS A 399 -45.95 -21.93 -34.61
N GLN A 400 -46.59 -21.03 -33.85
CA GLN A 400 -48.04 -20.91 -33.82
C GLN A 400 -48.56 -20.42 -35.18
N TYR A 401 -47.95 -19.38 -35.76
CA TYR A 401 -48.27 -18.96 -37.12
C TYR A 401 -48.08 -20.07 -38.15
N ASP A 402 -46.97 -20.81 -38.10
CA ASP A 402 -46.73 -21.96 -38.98
C ASP A 402 -47.81 -23.04 -38.83
N THR A 403 -48.32 -23.26 -37.62
CA THR A 403 -49.39 -24.23 -37.34
C THR A 403 -50.71 -23.76 -37.97
N ILE A 404 -51.05 -22.48 -37.83
CA ILE A 404 -52.22 -21.87 -38.47
C ILE A 404 -52.10 -21.99 -39.99
N VAL A 405 -50.94 -21.67 -40.57
CA VAL A 405 -50.70 -21.80 -42.02
C VAL A 405 -50.91 -23.23 -42.49
N LYS A 406 -50.33 -24.22 -41.79
CA LYS A 406 -50.45 -25.64 -42.16
C LYS A 406 -51.90 -26.13 -42.13
N LYS A 407 -52.67 -25.76 -41.09
CA LYS A 407 -54.08 -26.17 -40.96
C LYS A 407 -54.98 -25.42 -41.93
N SER A 408 -54.77 -24.11 -42.11
CA SER A 408 -55.58 -23.28 -43.02
C SER A 408 -55.33 -23.59 -44.49
N SER A 409 -54.16 -24.15 -44.82
CA SER A 409 -53.81 -24.58 -46.18
C SER A 409 -54.15 -26.04 -46.46
N TYR A 410 -54.83 -26.73 -45.53
CA TYR A 410 -55.26 -28.12 -45.71
C TYR A 410 -56.34 -28.21 -46.81
N GLN A 411 -56.21 -29.19 -47.71
CA GLN A 411 -57.21 -29.46 -48.74
C GLN A 411 -58.19 -30.51 -48.22
N ALA A 412 -59.43 -30.10 -47.96
CA ALA A 412 -60.49 -31.01 -47.51
C ALA A 412 -60.88 -32.01 -48.61
N GLU A 413 -60.92 -33.30 -48.29
CA GLU A 413 -61.26 -34.35 -49.25
C GLU A 413 -62.77 -34.70 -49.24
N ASN A 414 -63.49 -34.26 -48.21
CA ASN A 414 -64.93 -34.51 -48.06
C ASN A 414 -65.66 -33.33 -47.41
N THR A 415 -66.99 -33.31 -47.52
CA THR A 415 -67.83 -32.21 -47.04
C THR A 415 -67.74 -31.99 -45.52
N LYS A 416 -67.47 -33.04 -44.74
CA LYS A 416 -67.32 -32.94 -43.29
C LYS A 416 -66.03 -32.19 -42.93
N GLU A 417 -64.91 -32.60 -43.53
CA GLU A 417 -63.61 -31.92 -43.38
C GLU A 417 -63.65 -30.46 -43.86
N LEU A 418 -64.48 -30.15 -44.86
CA LEU A 418 -64.65 -28.79 -45.34
C LEU A 418 -65.38 -27.91 -44.31
N VAL A 419 -66.44 -28.42 -43.68
CA VAL A 419 -67.17 -27.70 -42.62
C VAL A 419 -66.27 -27.51 -41.40
N ASP A 420 -65.53 -28.54 -41.00
CA ASP A 420 -64.56 -28.49 -39.90
C ASP A 420 -63.46 -27.44 -40.18
N LEU A 421 -63.00 -27.31 -41.44
CA LEU A 421 -62.01 -26.31 -41.84
C LEU A 421 -62.58 -24.88 -41.79
N ILE A 422 -63.83 -24.66 -42.20
CA ILE A 422 -64.49 -23.35 -42.13
C ILE A 422 -64.66 -22.90 -40.68
N GLU A 423 -65.11 -23.80 -39.80
CA GLU A 423 -65.25 -23.54 -38.36
C GLU A 423 -63.90 -23.23 -37.71
N TYR A 424 -62.85 -23.96 -38.09
CA TYR A 424 -61.49 -23.69 -37.64
C TYR A 424 -61.00 -22.31 -38.08
N VAL A 425 -61.20 -21.91 -39.34
CA VAL A 425 -60.74 -20.61 -39.84
C VAL A 425 -61.49 -19.44 -39.18
N GLU A 426 -62.78 -19.59 -38.85
CA GLU A 426 -63.50 -18.60 -38.03
C GLU A 426 -62.93 -18.50 -36.61
N THR A 427 -62.63 -19.64 -35.97
CA THR A 427 -62.00 -19.69 -34.65
C THR A 427 -60.62 -19.00 -34.65
N VAL A 428 -59.82 -19.23 -35.69
CA VAL A 428 -58.51 -18.59 -35.85
C VAL A 428 -58.62 -17.07 -35.88
N LYS A 429 -59.64 -16.52 -36.57
CA LYS A 429 -59.83 -15.07 -36.69
C LYS A 429 -60.17 -14.40 -35.37
N VAL A 430 -61.08 -15.02 -34.60
CA VAL A 430 -61.64 -14.41 -33.39
C VAL A 430 -60.70 -14.61 -32.19
N GLU A 431 -60.10 -15.79 -32.06
CA GLU A 431 -59.35 -16.16 -30.86
C GLU A 431 -57.83 -16.23 -31.13
N GLU A 432 -57.36 -17.13 -32.00
CA GLU A 432 -55.93 -17.41 -32.13
C GLU A 432 -55.11 -16.20 -32.63
N LEU A 433 -55.62 -15.45 -33.61
CA LEU A 433 -54.94 -14.25 -34.11
C LEU A 433 -54.95 -13.10 -33.10
N TYR A 434 -56.01 -12.97 -32.31
CA TYR A 434 -56.07 -11.97 -31.23
C TYR A 434 -55.06 -12.30 -30.13
N GLU A 435 -54.94 -13.57 -29.74
CA GLU A 435 -53.89 -14.01 -28.81
C GLU A 435 -52.48 -13.76 -29.36
N LEU A 436 -52.26 -14.03 -30.65
CA LEU A 436 -50.96 -13.79 -31.29
C LEU A 436 -50.62 -12.30 -31.35
N LYS A 437 -51.61 -11.42 -31.55
CA LYS A 437 -51.41 -9.96 -31.45
C LYS A 437 -50.93 -9.58 -30.05
N ASN A 438 -51.59 -10.05 -28.99
CA ASN A 438 -51.17 -9.76 -27.62
C ASN A 438 -49.75 -10.29 -27.33
N LYS A 439 -49.39 -11.46 -27.88
CA LYS A 439 -48.02 -12.00 -27.78
C LYS A 439 -47.02 -11.15 -28.55
N LEU A 440 -47.37 -10.60 -29.72
CA LEU A 440 -46.51 -9.69 -30.47
C LEU A 440 -46.24 -8.38 -29.72
N GLU A 441 -47.22 -7.84 -29.00
CA GLU A 441 -47.00 -6.66 -28.14
C GLU A 441 -46.01 -6.96 -27.01
N ILE A 442 -46.11 -8.14 -26.38
CA ILE A 442 -45.12 -8.59 -25.38
C ILE A 442 -43.73 -8.77 -26.01
N ALA A 443 -43.66 -9.35 -27.21
CA ALA A 443 -42.40 -9.51 -27.94
C ALA A 443 -41.77 -8.16 -28.31
N ALA A 444 -42.58 -7.15 -28.68
CA ALA A 444 -42.12 -5.80 -28.95
C ALA A 444 -41.54 -5.16 -27.69
N GLY A 445 -42.21 -5.30 -26.54
CA GLY A 445 -41.69 -4.84 -25.25
C GLY A 445 -40.35 -5.48 -24.88
N ASN A 446 -40.19 -6.79 -25.12
CA ASN A 446 -38.90 -7.48 -24.91
C ASN A 446 -37.80 -6.95 -25.85
N LEU A 447 -38.13 -6.68 -27.12
CA LEU A 447 -37.17 -6.16 -28.09
C LEU A 447 -36.70 -4.74 -27.71
N LEU A 448 -37.63 -3.83 -27.40
CA LEU A 448 -37.30 -2.47 -26.98
C LEU A 448 -36.38 -2.48 -25.76
N PHE A 449 -36.71 -3.30 -24.76
CA PHE A 449 -35.84 -3.51 -23.61
C PHE A 449 -34.43 -3.97 -24.04
N LEU A 450 -34.32 -4.98 -24.90
CA LEU A 450 -33.01 -5.49 -25.30
C LEU A 450 -32.18 -4.46 -26.07
N MET A 451 -32.81 -3.58 -26.85
CA MET A 451 -32.12 -2.50 -27.55
C MET A 451 -31.48 -1.49 -26.59
N ASP A 452 -32.06 -1.25 -25.41
CA ASP A 452 -31.52 -0.33 -24.41
C ASP A 452 -30.35 -0.92 -23.59
N TYR A 453 -30.22 -2.25 -23.57
CA TYR A 453 -29.33 -2.95 -22.65
C TYR A 453 -28.33 -3.91 -23.32
N SER A 454 -28.48 -4.22 -24.62
CA SER A 454 -27.66 -5.22 -25.28
C SER A 454 -27.43 -4.95 -26.77
N TYR A 455 -26.34 -5.52 -27.29
CA TYR A 455 -26.16 -5.68 -28.73
C TYR A 455 -26.77 -7.00 -29.16
N LEU A 456 -27.78 -6.95 -30.02
CA LEU A 456 -28.47 -8.14 -30.51
C LEU A 456 -27.60 -8.89 -31.55
N PRO A 457 -27.33 -10.19 -31.34
CA PRO A 457 -26.69 -11.04 -32.35
C PRO A 457 -27.53 -11.14 -33.62
N LYS A 458 -26.88 -11.42 -34.75
CA LYS A 458 -27.55 -11.56 -36.07
C LYS A 458 -28.71 -12.55 -36.04
N ASP A 459 -28.55 -13.68 -35.37
CA ASP A 459 -29.58 -14.72 -35.31
C ASP A 459 -30.85 -14.23 -34.59
N ASN A 460 -30.68 -13.51 -33.48
CA ASN A 460 -31.80 -12.89 -32.75
C ASN A 460 -32.50 -11.82 -33.61
N ILE A 461 -31.73 -11.02 -34.37
CA ILE A 461 -32.28 -10.02 -35.29
C ILE A 461 -33.14 -10.71 -36.37
N ILE A 462 -32.67 -11.81 -36.96
CA ILE A 462 -33.42 -12.57 -37.97
C ILE A 462 -34.74 -13.11 -37.39
N ILE A 463 -34.69 -13.66 -36.17
CA ILE A 463 -35.88 -14.20 -35.51
C ILE A 463 -36.89 -13.11 -35.20
N ASN A 464 -36.44 -11.97 -34.66
CA ASN A 464 -37.31 -10.82 -34.42
C ASN A 464 -37.96 -10.34 -35.71
N ASN A 465 -37.19 -10.19 -36.79
CA ASN A 465 -37.72 -9.79 -38.10
C ASN A 465 -38.77 -10.79 -38.62
N ASN A 466 -38.50 -12.10 -38.54
CA ASN A 466 -39.48 -13.11 -38.90
C ASN A 466 -40.75 -13.03 -38.03
N THR A 467 -40.62 -12.84 -36.71
CA THR A 467 -41.74 -12.72 -35.78
C THR A 467 -42.64 -11.52 -36.10
N PHE A 468 -42.07 -10.33 -36.34
CA PHE A 468 -42.86 -9.12 -36.60
C PHE A 468 -43.39 -9.00 -38.03
N THR A 469 -42.90 -9.79 -38.98
CA THR A 469 -43.41 -9.82 -40.37
C THR A 469 -44.51 -10.86 -40.60
N TRP A 470 -44.80 -11.73 -39.62
CA TRP A 470 -45.87 -12.73 -39.71
C TRP A 470 -47.27 -12.15 -39.91
N PRO A 471 -47.69 -11.06 -39.24
CA PRO A 471 -49.01 -10.46 -39.45
C PRO A 471 -49.29 -10.12 -40.92
N ASP A 472 -48.30 -9.59 -41.64
CA ASP A 472 -48.45 -9.25 -43.06
C ASP A 472 -48.57 -10.51 -43.94
N ARG A 473 -47.89 -11.58 -43.55
CA ARG A 473 -47.86 -12.86 -44.30
C ARG A 473 -49.11 -13.71 -44.07
N ILE A 474 -49.69 -13.68 -42.87
CA ILE A 474 -50.81 -14.58 -42.50
C ILE A 474 -52.15 -14.14 -43.11
N ILE A 475 -52.38 -12.83 -43.25
CA ILE A 475 -53.62 -12.24 -43.78
C ILE A 475 -53.98 -12.80 -45.17
N PRO A 476 -53.10 -12.78 -46.20
CA PRO A 476 -53.45 -13.31 -47.51
C PRO A 476 -53.67 -14.83 -47.50
N ILE A 477 -52.97 -15.58 -46.64
CA ILE A 477 -53.09 -17.05 -46.55
C ILE A 477 -54.47 -17.44 -45.99
N VAL A 478 -54.87 -16.82 -44.88
CA VAL A 478 -56.19 -17.04 -44.26
C VAL A 478 -57.31 -16.57 -45.18
N ARG A 479 -57.11 -15.48 -45.93
CA ARG A 479 -58.06 -15.02 -46.95
C ARG A 479 -58.24 -16.08 -48.05
N ASN A 480 -57.15 -16.59 -48.62
CA ASN A 480 -57.20 -17.53 -49.75
C ASN A 480 -57.79 -18.90 -49.38
N ALA A 481 -57.68 -19.33 -48.12
CA ALA A 481 -58.38 -20.51 -47.61
C ALA A 481 -59.92 -20.39 -47.70
N TYR A 482 -60.44 -19.15 -47.66
CA TYR A 482 -61.87 -18.83 -47.69
C TYR A 482 -62.44 -18.63 -49.11
N VAL A 483 -61.59 -18.23 -50.07
CA VAL A 483 -62.02 -17.83 -51.42
C VAL A 483 -62.73 -18.93 -52.23
N PRO A 484 -62.59 -20.25 -51.99
CA PRO A 484 -63.39 -21.19 -52.75
C PRO A 484 -64.87 -21.27 -52.31
N PHE A 485 -65.32 -20.67 -51.19
CA PHE A 485 -66.62 -21.08 -50.58
C PHE A 485 -67.64 -20.03 -50.13
N ALA A 486 -67.41 -18.70 -50.18
CA ALA A 486 -68.52 -17.74 -49.97
C ALA A 486 -68.30 -16.35 -50.62
N VAL A 487 -69.26 -15.97 -51.46
CA VAL A 487 -69.39 -14.64 -52.07
C VAL A 487 -70.42 -13.83 -51.27
N LYS A 488 -70.03 -12.61 -50.87
CA LYS A 488 -70.77 -11.53 -50.16
C LYS A 488 -70.75 -11.53 -48.63
N ASP A 489 -69.72 -10.88 -48.07
CA ASP A 489 -69.86 -9.59 -47.37
C ASP A 489 -68.47 -9.10 -46.93
N TYR A 490 -67.77 -8.45 -47.88
CA TYR A 490 -66.33 -8.14 -47.79
C TYR A 490 -66.03 -6.69 -47.37
N SER A 491 -67.04 -5.84 -47.14
CA SER A 491 -66.83 -4.41 -46.89
C SER A 491 -66.45 -4.11 -45.43
N ILE A 492 -67.10 -4.76 -44.47
CA ILE A 492 -66.92 -4.48 -43.03
C ILE A 492 -65.63 -5.15 -42.50
N PHE A 493 -65.23 -6.26 -43.11
CA PHE A 493 -64.02 -7.03 -42.75
C PHE A 493 -62.70 -6.33 -43.13
N ILE A 494 -62.69 -5.59 -44.25
CA ILE A 494 -61.51 -4.83 -44.68
C ILE A 494 -61.27 -3.63 -43.75
N GLU A 495 -62.34 -2.97 -43.28
CA GLU A 495 -62.20 -1.85 -42.33
C GLU A 495 -61.67 -2.32 -40.97
N MET A 496 -62.16 -3.44 -40.41
CA MET A 496 -61.65 -3.93 -39.11
C MET A 496 -60.18 -4.37 -39.17
N LEU A 497 -59.76 -5.06 -40.22
CA LEU A 497 -58.35 -5.48 -40.39
C LEU A 497 -57.42 -4.30 -40.68
N GLN A 498 -57.87 -3.29 -41.44
CA GLN A 498 -57.09 -2.08 -41.67
C GLN A 498 -56.97 -1.20 -40.41
N ILE A 499 -57.99 -1.16 -39.55
CA ILE A 499 -57.93 -0.49 -38.25
C ILE A 499 -56.95 -1.22 -37.32
N LEU A 500 -57.02 -2.56 -37.26
CA LEU A 500 -56.10 -3.39 -36.46
C LEU A 500 -54.63 -3.28 -36.91
N CYS A 501 -54.37 -3.13 -38.21
CA CYS A 501 -53.02 -2.89 -38.75
C CYS A 501 -52.55 -1.43 -38.59
N LYS A 502 -53.45 -0.44 -38.66
CA LYS A 502 -53.09 0.98 -38.47
C LYS A 502 -52.67 1.29 -37.03
N ASP A 503 -53.31 0.70 -36.03
CA ASP A 503 -52.96 0.92 -34.63
C ASP A 503 -51.57 0.36 -34.25
N MET A 504 -51.06 -0.63 -35.01
CA MET A 504 -49.69 -1.13 -34.85
C MET A 504 -48.63 -0.28 -35.56
N HIS A 505 -48.99 0.49 -36.59
CA HIS A 505 -48.09 1.42 -37.27
C HIS A 505 -48.01 2.80 -36.59
N VAL A 506 -49.01 3.20 -35.79
CA VAL A 506 -48.98 4.50 -35.10
C VAL A 506 -48.17 4.46 -33.79
N ASN A 507 -47.98 3.29 -33.19
CA ASN A 507 -47.22 3.13 -31.93
C ASN A 507 -45.86 2.44 -32.08
N GLY A 508 -45.40 2.21 -33.31
CA GLY A 508 -44.12 1.59 -33.61
C GLY A 508 -43.34 2.40 -34.63
N VAL A 509 -42.23 2.99 -34.17
CA VAL A 509 -41.15 3.64 -34.94
C VAL A 509 -41.40 5.12 -35.32
N GLN A 510 -40.99 5.99 -34.41
CA GLN A 510 -39.95 6.99 -34.72
C GLN A 510 -38.74 6.75 -33.82
#